data_AF-A0A3P3W430-F1
#
_entry.id   AF-A0A3P3W430-F1
#
_cell.length_a   1.000
_cell.length_b   1.000
_cell.length_c   1.000
_cell.angle_alpha   90.00
_cell.angle_beta   90.00
_cell.angle_gamma   90.00
#
_symmetry.space_group_name_H-M   'P 1'
#
loop_
_entity.id
_entity.type
_entity.pdbx_description
1 polymer ?
#
loop_
_entity_poly.entity_id
_entity_poly.type
_entity_poly.pdbx_seq_one_letter_code
_entity_poly.pdbx_strand_id
1 'polypeptide(L)'
;MLQYYSENRPEVAKRFGNYKVNTTHVYYKFTPQDSLQQAALMENEDQFQLTTHAFEFTPVERTEDAKDDEIPVFYALVETDIRIPDVPYEVIANLHFTDEDKLEDAPHNYDEVEFKQNLMYETRKIAGHLDDEELAEGYMNYREGFEEDKAQKGNVSTRGLFGKKWRPSGNIRVEEDIVRSNNSSRNHFEPVKRARVNVLKWGWLQVEHGTTDNNGNFTTGTTYTKNVHYKVKFKHDYVTVKEGNFYNTADYFSGSHKRAPLNITFVNNAALSHYQFFALIHNASYDYYSRCLSQYGLHNPGNLNITALYNGSGSNSGAQWYPFNSAIRVSRSGGGVYRGSDGIYATTVHELTHNGHRKMDPGMFSLFHLSSKTRLLMTESWAEGVETILTNERYLTIYSTNGYGRYTATRTSNTINNLTRGWNGNKQFEKIQEMDEYTPLVIDLVDNLNQNTLNNANNLPVDRVSGYTLSQIQAALKGSRNLNEWRDKLVNNYNNPTEQFIDDVFDYAQFVRNNNL
;
A
#
# COMPACT_ATOMS: atom_id res chain seq x y z
N MET A 1 37.37 6.15 25.89
CA MET A 1 37.88 5.37 24.73
C MET A 1 39.39 5.48 24.48
N LEU A 2 39.95 6.61 24.06
CA LEU A 2 41.40 6.70 23.74
C LEU A 2 42.32 6.40 24.94
N GLN A 3 41.89 6.75 26.17
CA GLN A 3 42.60 6.37 27.38
C GLN A 3 42.70 4.85 27.54
N TYR A 4 41.58 4.13 27.39
CA TYR A 4 41.55 2.66 27.39
C TYR A 4 42.55 2.07 26.38
N TYR A 5 42.57 2.61 25.15
CA TYR A 5 43.53 2.16 24.14
C TYR A 5 44.97 2.52 24.46
N SER A 6 45.25 3.69 25.05
CA SER A 6 46.61 4.04 25.46
C SER A 6 47.18 3.11 26.53
N GLU A 7 46.31 2.58 27.40
CA GLU A 7 46.68 1.68 28.49
C GLU A 7 46.78 0.22 28.02
N ASN A 8 45.90 -0.23 27.12
CA ASN A 8 45.76 -1.65 26.77
C ASN A 8 46.23 -2.03 25.35
N ARG A 9 46.20 -1.11 24.38
CA ARG A 9 46.62 -1.32 22.97
C ARG A 9 47.23 -0.04 22.38
N PRO A 10 48.41 0.41 22.84
CA PRO A 10 48.99 1.70 22.49
C PRO A 10 49.25 1.88 20.98
N GLU A 11 49.43 0.79 20.24
CA GLU A 11 49.52 0.79 18.78
C GLU A 11 48.21 1.23 18.10
N VAL A 12 47.06 0.82 18.62
CA VAL A 12 45.72 1.23 18.14
C VAL A 12 45.47 2.68 18.49
N ALA A 13 45.82 3.10 19.72
CA ALA A 13 45.74 4.51 20.13
C ALA A 13 46.60 5.42 19.22
N LYS A 14 47.82 5.00 18.87
CA LYS A 14 48.68 5.77 17.97
C LYS A 14 48.11 5.83 16.55
N ARG A 15 47.58 4.71 16.04
CA ARG A 15 47.01 4.60 14.69
C ARG A 15 45.76 5.47 14.51
N PHE A 16 44.89 5.50 15.53
CA PHE A 16 43.60 6.22 15.49
C PHE A 16 43.55 7.47 16.36
N GLY A 17 44.67 7.93 16.91
CA GLY A 17 44.72 9.13 17.77
C GLY A 17 44.27 10.42 17.07
N ASN A 18 44.29 10.43 15.73
CA ASN A 18 43.80 11.51 14.88
C ASN A 18 42.55 11.11 14.08
N TYR A 19 41.80 10.09 14.50
CA TYR A 19 40.59 9.66 13.80
C TYR A 19 39.57 10.79 13.73
N LYS A 20 39.12 11.12 12.52
CA LYS A 20 38.13 12.15 12.28
C LYS A 20 36.75 11.52 12.11
N VAL A 21 35.81 11.95 12.93
CA VAL A 21 34.39 11.62 12.79
C VAL A 21 33.83 12.49 11.66
N ASN A 22 33.65 11.89 10.48
CA ASN A 22 33.12 12.58 9.31
C ASN A 22 31.60 12.47 9.25
N THR A 23 30.91 13.50 8.78
CA THR A 23 29.47 13.40 8.51
C THR A 23 29.20 12.33 7.46
N THR A 24 28.27 11.41 7.73
CA THR A 24 27.80 10.42 6.75
C THR A 24 26.36 10.69 6.34
N HIS A 25 25.56 11.28 7.22
CA HIS A 25 24.18 11.67 6.95
C HIS A 25 23.92 13.07 7.48
N VAL A 26 22.97 13.77 6.88
CA VAL A 26 22.50 15.08 7.33
C VAL A 26 21.01 14.99 7.60
N TYR A 27 20.61 15.49 8.77
CA TYR A 27 19.22 15.60 9.16
C TYR A 27 18.68 16.97 8.73
N TYR A 28 17.73 16.96 7.80
CA TYR A 28 17.13 18.14 7.22
C TYR A 28 15.68 18.35 7.67
N LYS A 29 15.28 19.63 7.69
CA LYS A 29 13.89 20.08 7.72
C LYS A 29 13.60 20.89 6.46
N PHE A 30 12.76 20.38 5.58
CA PHE A 30 12.33 21.03 4.36
C PHE A 30 11.04 21.81 4.56
N THR A 31 10.99 23.02 4.01
CA THR A 31 9.83 23.90 4.01
C THR A 31 9.46 24.23 2.56
N PRO A 32 8.88 23.28 1.81
CA PRO A 32 8.48 23.51 0.42
C PRO A 32 7.45 24.64 0.34
N GLN A 33 7.64 25.52 -0.64
CA GLN A 33 6.81 26.72 -0.83
C GLN A 33 5.67 26.49 -1.82
N ASP A 34 5.78 25.46 -2.66
CA ASP A 34 4.81 25.12 -3.68
C ASP A 34 4.77 23.61 -3.95
N SER A 35 3.81 23.19 -4.78
CA SER A 35 3.61 21.80 -5.15
C SER A 35 4.74 21.23 -6.02
N LEU A 36 5.51 22.07 -6.74
CA LEU A 36 6.65 21.63 -7.55
C LEU A 36 7.81 21.20 -6.67
N GLN A 37 8.16 22.02 -5.67
CA GLN A 37 9.18 21.72 -4.67
C GLN A 37 8.79 20.50 -3.83
N GLN A 38 7.52 20.40 -3.46
CA GLN A 38 6.99 19.23 -2.76
C GLN A 38 7.18 17.94 -3.58
N ALA A 39 6.85 17.97 -4.87
CA ALA A 39 7.08 16.87 -5.80
C ALA A 39 8.51 16.35 -5.75
N ALA A 40 9.46 17.28 -5.84
CA ALA A 40 10.87 16.96 -5.91
C ALA A 40 11.33 16.22 -4.64
N LEU A 41 10.73 16.51 -3.48
CA LEU A 41 10.94 15.73 -2.26
C LEU A 41 10.30 14.35 -2.35
N MET A 42 9.05 14.27 -2.79
CA MET A 42 8.29 13.00 -2.87
C MET A 42 8.89 12.01 -3.88
N GLU A 43 9.51 12.49 -4.97
CA GLU A 43 10.28 11.65 -5.90
C GLU A 43 11.43 10.91 -5.21
N ASN A 44 11.98 11.52 -4.17
CA ASN A 44 13.13 11.01 -3.42
C ASN A 44 12.72 10.45 -2.03
N GLU A 45 11.42 10.21 -1.78
CA GLU A 45 10.90 9.82 -0.45
C GLU A 45 11.68 8.66 0.19
N ASP A 46 12.00 7.63 -0.59
CA ASP A 46 12.69 6.44 -0.11
C ASP A 46 14.20 6.67 0.10
N GLN A 47 14.83 7.55 -0.68
CA GLN A 47 16.25 7.93 -0.51
C GLN A 47 16.44 8.87 0.68
N PHE A 48 15.45 9.72 0.95
CA PHE A 48 15.51 10.75 1.99
C PHE A 48 14.95 10.29 3.33
N GLN A 49 14.42 9.06 3.41
CA GLN A 49 13.62 8.58 4.54
C GLN A 49 12.56 9.63 4.95
N LEU A 50 11.94 10.26 3.94
CA LEU A 50 11.12 11.45 4.11
C LEU A 50 9.89 11.16 4.99
N THR A 51 9.58 12.07 5.91
CA THR A 51 8.44 11.97 6.82
C THR A 51 7.93 13.37 7.18
N THR A 52 6.66 13.49 7.58
CA THR A 52 6.11 14.76 8.10
C THR A 52 6.28 14.92 9.61
N HIS A 53 6.87 13.92 10.29
CA HIS A 53 7.14 13.93 11.72
C HIS A 53 8.65 13.97 11.96
N ALA A 54 9.11 14.82 12.88
CA ALA A 54 10.51 14.88 13.26
C ALA A 54 10.96 13.55 13.91
N PHE A 55 12.18 13.10 13.61
CA PHE A 55 12.71 11.82 14.11
C PHE A 55 12.96 11.78 15.63
N GLU A 56 13.02 12.96 16.27
CA GLU A 56 13.25 13.11 17.72
C GLU A 56 12.03 12.73 18.57
N PHE A 57 10.85 12.58 17.95
CA PHE A 57 9.62 12.22 18.65
C PHE A 57 9.18 10.81 18.28
N THR A 58 8.64 10.10 19.26
CA THR A 58 7.88 8.87 19.00
C THR A 58 6.71 9.21 18.08
N PRO A 59 6.52 8.49 16.95
CA PRO A 59 5.35 8.70 16.11
C PRO A 59 4.08 8.56 16.94
N VAL A 60 3.24 9.60 16.93
CA VAL A 60 1.91 9.56 17.55
C VAL A 60 0.94 9.08 16.47
N GLU A 61 0.21 8.00 16.74
CA GLU A 61 -0.88 7.57 15.85
C GLU A 61 -1.89 8.71 15.71
N ARG A 62 -2.25 9.03 14.46
CA ARG A 62 -3.24 10.08 14.21
C ARG A 62 -4.63 9.57 14.55
N THR A 63 -5.36 10.37 15.31
CA THR A 63 -6.78 10.10 15.61
C THR A 63 -7.72 10.67 14.54
N GLU A 64 -7.23 11.54 13.66
CA GLU A 64 -8.01 12.25 12.64
C GLU A 64 -7.27 12.25 11.29
N ASP A 65 -8.04 12.24 10.19
CA ASP A 65 -7.51 12.40 8.84
C ASP A 65 -6.97 13.84 8.67
N ALA A 66 -5.80 13.99 8.05
CA ALA A 66 -5.21 15.32 7.84
C ALA A 66 -5.99 16.13 6.81
N LYS A 67 -6.10 17.44 7.04
CA LYS A 67 -6.70 18.40 6.09
C LYS A 67 -5.76 18.61 4.88
N ASP A 68 -6.34 18.77 3.70
CA ASP A 68 -5.60 18.86 2.42
C ASP A 68 -4.93 20.23 2.19
N ASP A 69 -5.21 21.21 3.04
CA ASP A 69 -5.16 22.63 2.66
C ASP A 69 -3.78 23.28 2.85
N GLU A 70 -2.81 22.59 3.47
CA GLU A 70 -1.48 23.14 3.76
C GLU A 70 -0.36 22.16 3.39
N ILE A 71 0.64 22.64 2.65
CA ILE A 71 1.85 21.88 2.36
C ILE A 71 2.64 21.74 3.67
N PRO A 72 2.87 20.51 4.17
CA PRO A 72 3.53 20.34 5.45
C PRO A 72 5.03 20.59 5.35
N VAL A 73 5.64 20.80 6.52
CA VAL A 73 7.09 20.66 6.68
C VAL A 73 7.45 19.18 6.59
N PHE A 74 8.58 18.88 5.93
CA PHE A 74 9.11 17.53 5.85
C PHE A 74 10.43 17.42 6.60
N TYR A 75 10.67 16.25 7.16
CA TYR A 75 11.91 15.86 7.83
C TYR A 75 12.52 14.72 7.03
N ALA A 76 13.85 14.76 6.90
CA ALA A 76 14.57 13.81 6.06
C ALA A 76 15.94 13.49 6.65
N LEU A 77 16.34 12.24 6.51
CA LEU A 77 17.68 11.78 6.81
C LEU A 77 18.34 11.36 5.50
N VAL A 78 19.33 12.12 5.06
CA VAL A 78 19.92 11.99 3.72
C VAL A 78 21.41 11.69 3.81
N GLU A 79 21.88 10.70 3.07
CA GLU A 79 23.32 10.42 2.93
C GLU A 79 24.04 11.58 2.24
N THR A 80 25.27 11.87 2.66
CA THR A 80 26.02 13.08 2.21
C THR A 80 26.34 13.13 0.71
N ASP A 81 26.28 12.00 0.01
CA ASP A 81 26.53 11.89 -1.43
C ASP A 81 25.26 12.06 -2.29
N ILE A 82 24.09 12.11 -1.65
CA ILE A 82 22.81 12.29 -2.34
C ILE A 82 22.56 13.79 -2.58
N ARG A 83 22.17 14.11 -3.83
CA ARG A 83 21.86 15.48 -4.24
C ARG A 83 20.49 15.90 -3.72
N ILE A 84 20.45 17.02 -2.99
CA ILE A 84 19.22 17.65 -2.52
C ILE A 84 18.57 18.46 -3.65
N PRO A 85 17.24 18.37 -3.86
CA PRO A 85 16.52 19.21 -4.80
C PRO A 85 16.48 20.68 -4.34
N ASP A 86 16.15 21.59 -5.25
CA ASP A 86 16.04 23.02 -4.95
C ASP A 86 14.75 23.32 -4.16
N VAL A 87 14.79 23.05 -2.86
CA VAL A 87 13.69 23.23 -1.91
C VAL A 87 14.26 23.90 -0.66
N PRO A 88 13.62 24.94 -0.10
CA PRO A 88 14.11 25.58 1.12
C PRO A 88 14.26 24.56 2.26
N TYR A 89 15.42 24.55 2.92
CA TYR A 89 15.72 23.64 4.02
C TYR A 89 16.54 24.28 5.13
N GLU A 90 16.44 23.66 6.30
CA GLU A 90 17.27 23.88 7.48
C GLU A 90 18.06 22.60 7.77
N VAL A 91 19.36 22.74 8.06
CA VAL A 91 20.19 21.64 8.55
C VAL A 91 20.03 21.57 10.06
N ILE A 92 19.38 20.51 10.55
CA ILE A 92 19.19 20.28 11.98
C ILE A 92 20.49 19.73 12.59
N ALA A 93 21.05 18.68 11.97
CA ALA A 93 22.24 18.02 12.50
C ALA A 93 23.08 17.34 11.41
N ASN A 94 24.40 17.35 11.63
CA ASN A 94 25.35 16.52 10.89
C ASN A 94 25.59 15.23 11.69
N LEU A 95 25.24 14.08 11.12
CA LEU A 95 25.26 12.80 11.79
C LEU A 95 26.37 11.91 11.25
N HIS A 96 26.97 11.11 12.14
CA HIS A 96 27.93 10.08 11.79
C HIS A 96 27.38 8.71 12.17
N PHE A 97 27.23 7.85 11.18
CA PHE A 97 26.98 6.43 11.37
C PHE A 97 28.16 5.63 10.87
N THR A 98 28.70 4.81 11.76
CA THR A 98 29.68 3.78 11.40
C THR A 98 28.94 2.66 10.69
N ASP A 99 29.37 2.32 9.48
CA ASP A 99 28.79 1.23 8.70
C ASP A 99 29.23 -0.14 9.26
N GLU A 100 28.54 -0.61 10.30
CA GLU A 100 28.81 -1.89 10.98
C GLU A 100 28.82 -3.07 10.01
N ASP A 101 27.93 -3.04 9.03
CA ASP A 101 27.68 -4.16 8.14
C ASP A 101 28.76 -4.27 7.03
N LYS A 102 29.45 -3.16 6.70
CA LYS A 102 30.63 -3.12 5.80
C LYS A 102 31.98 -3.41 6.47
N LEU A 103 32.03 -3.58 7.80
CA LEU A 103 33.31 -3.80 8.52
C LEU A 103 33.94 -5.19 8.32
N GLU A 104 33.22 -6.15 7.71
CA GLU A 104 33.63 -7.57 7.66
C GLU A 104 34.46 -8.00 6.44
N ASP A 105 34.59 -7.18 5.39
CA ASP A 105 35.24 -7.60 4.14
C ASP A 105 36.77 -7.44 4.10
N ALA A 106 37.42 -7.11 5.22
CA ALA A 106 38.87 -6.92 5.26
C ALA A 106 39.55 -7.79 6.35
N PRO A 107 40.03 -9.01 6.02
CA PRO A 107 40.88 -9.80 6.94
C PRO A 107 42.19 -9.10 7.38
N HIS A 108 42.44 -7.88 6.91
CA HIS A 108 43.63 -7.07 7.20
C HIS A 108 43.38 -5.88 8.14
N ASN A 109 42.16 -5.70 8.71
CA ASN A 109 41.81 -4.45 9.39
C ASN A 109 41.15 -4.58 10.78
N TYR A 110 41.51 -5.61 11.55
CA TYR A 110 40.97 -5.87 12.89
C TYR A 110 41.03 -4.66 13.83
N ASP A 111 42.13 -3.90 13.83
CA ASP A 111 42.27 -2.72 14.71
C ASP A 111 41.24 -1.62 14.37
N GLU A 112 40.91 -1.44 13.09
CA GLU A 112 39.92 -0.43 12.67
C GLU A 112 38.51 -0.85 13.04
N VAL A 113 38.19 -2.14 12.86
CA VAL A 113 36.91 -2.72 13.26
C VAL A 113 36.73 -2.59 14.77
N GLU A 114 37.73 -3.02 15.56
CA GLU A 114 37.73 -2.90 17.02
C GLU A 114 37.54 -1.44 17.46
N PHE A 115 38.34 -0.53 16.90
CA PHE A 115 38.29 0.90 17.24
C PHE A 115 36.92 1.51 16.95
N LYS A 116 36.38 1.29 15.75
CA LYS A 116 35.08 1.84 15.33
C LYS A 116 33.92 1.27 16.15
N GLN A 117 33.99 -0.02 16.50
CA GLN A 117 33.02 -0.65 17.40
C GLN A 117 33.08 -0.07 18.80
N ASN A 118 34.28 0.10 19.36
CA ASN A 118 34.48 0.69 20.70
C ASN A 118 34.13 2.18 20.76
N LEU A 119 34.33 2.92 19.65
CA LEU A 119 33.84 4.29 19.52
C LEU A 119 32.31 4.35 19.62
N MET A 120 31.62 3.42 18.97
CA MET A 120 30.17 3.34 19.00
C MET A 120 29.63 2.87 20.34
N TYR A 121 30.28 1.90 20.98
CA TYR A 121 29.99 1.51 22.36
C TYR A 121 30.00 2.71 23.29
N GLU A 122 31.08 3.51 23.25
CA GLU A 122 31.21 4.69 24.12
C GLU A 122 30.18 5.77 23.80
N THR A 123 29.88 5.97 22.52
CA THR A 123 28.83 6.91 22.11
C THR A 123 27.47 6.49 22.67
N ARG A 124 27.12 5.20 22.55
CA ARG A 124 25.87 4.65 23.11
C ARG A 124 25.85 4.67 24.63
N LYS A 125 26.99 4.43 25.28
CA LYS A 125 27.14 4.50 26.74
C LYS A 125 26.88 5.91 27.26
N ILE A 126 27.49 6.93 26.63
CA ILE A 126 27.28 8.34 26.98
C ILE A 126 25.81 8.74 26.76
N ALA A 127 25.18 8.23 25.71
CA ALA A 127 23.78 8.48 25.41
C ALA A 127 22.79 7.66 26.27
N GLY A 128 23.26 6.74 27.13
CA GLY A 128 22.39 5.88 27.95
C GLY A 128 21.59 4.85 27.14
N HIS A 129 22.09 4.43 25.97
CA HIS A 129 21.43 3.51 25.04
C HIS A 129 22.01 2.08 25.05
N LEU A 130 22.77 1.73 26.09
CA LEU A 130 23.25 0.37 26.31
C LEU A 130 22.34 -0.34 27.32
N ASP A 131 21.99 -1.59 27.04
CA ASP A 131 21.35 -2.46 28.03
C ASP A 131 22.38 -3.00 29.05
N ASP A 132 21.91 -3.59 30.14
CA ASP A 132 22.78 -4.12 31.21
C ASP A 132 23.74 -5.20 30.70
N GLU A 133 23.33 -5.96 29.67
CA GLU A 133 24.15 -6.98 29.01
C GLU A 133 25.31 -6.31 28.25
N GLU A 134 25.02 -5.28 27.46
CA GLU A 134 26.04 -4.52 26.71
C GLU A 134 26.97 -3.73 27.64
N LEU A 135 26.46 -3.17 28.74
CA LEU A 135 27.30 -2.52 29.76
C LEU A 135 28.27 -3.51 30.40
N ALA A 136 27.83 -4.74 30.66
CA ALA A 136 28.66 -5.80 31.22
C ALA A 136 29.69 -6.34 30.23
N GLU A 137 29.40 -6.34 28.92
CA GLU A 137 30.33 -6.78 27.87
C GLU A 137 31.57 -5.87 27.73
N GLY A 138 31.44 -4.57 28.01
CA GLY A 138 32.58 -3.64 28.02
C GLY A 138 33.16 -3.36 26.63
N TYR A 139 34.43 -2.94 26.56
CA TYR A 139 35.14 -2.69 25.30
C TYR A 139 35.57 -4.01 24.61
N MET A 140 35.49 -4.05 23.28
CA MET A 140 36.01 -5.16 22.47
C MET A 140 37.54 -5.20 22.45
N ASN A 141 38.07 -6.42 22.44
CA ASN A 141 39.45 -6.72 22.08
C ASN A 141 39.47 -7.91 21.10
N TYR A 142 39.62 -7.66 19.80
CA TYR A 142 39.60 -8.72 18.78
C TYR A 142 40.83 -9.63 18.89
N ARG A 143 41.98 -9.10 19.32
CA ARG A 143 43.24 -9.84 19.34
C ARG A 143 43.26 -10.94 20.41
N GLU A 144 42.71 -10.68 21.59
CA GLU A 144 42.59 -11.68 22.67
C GLU A 144 41.69 -12.85 22.25
N GLY A 145 40.57 -12.59 21.58
CA GLY A 145 39.68 -13.64 21.07
C GLY A 145 40.34 -14.58 20.04
N PHE A 146 41.20 -14.06 19.16
CA PHE A 146 41.94 -14.88 18.18
C PHE A 146 43.15 -15.62 18.77
N GLU A 147 43.81 -15.05 19.78
CA GLU A 147 44.95 -15.70 20.45
C GLU A 147 44.47 -16.83 21.39
N GLU A 148 43.30 -16.70 22.02
CA GLU A 148 42.66 -17.78 22.80
C GLU A 148 42.13 -18.94 21.94
N ASP A 149 41.55 -18.66 20.77
CA ASP A 149 41.06 -19.69 19.82
C ASP A 149 42.20 -20.56 19.25
N LYS A 150 43.45 -20.07 19.25
CA LYS A 150 44.62 -20.90 18.91
C LYS A 150 45.10 -21.78 20.06
N ALA A 151 44.70 -21.48 21.31
CA ALA A 151 45.17 -22.15 22.52
C ALA A 151 44.23 -23.25 23.04
N GLN A 152 42.93 -23.26 22.68
CA GLN A 152 42.00 -24.30 23.13
C GLN A 152 41.09 -24.84 22.01
N LYS A 153 41.09 -26.17 21.83
CA LYS A 153 40.12 -26.93 21.01
C LYS A 153 38.69 -26.96 21.61
N GLY A 154 38.22 -25.86 22.19
CA GLY A 154 36.93 -25.80 22.88
C GLY A 154 36.38 -24.38 22.98
N ASN A 155 35.42 -24.07 22.10
CA ASN A 155 34.36 -23.06 22.23
C ASN A 155 34.63 -21.81 23.11
N VAL A 156 35.59 -20.96 22.74
CA VAL A 156 35.57 -19.56 23.15
C VAL A 156 35.09 -18.74 21.95
N SER A 157 33.80 -18.44 21.93
CA SER A 157 33.23 -17.62 20.85
C SER A 157 33.77 -16.19 20.99
N THR A 158 34.45 -15.68 19.96
CA THR A 158 34.64 -14.24 19.71
C THR A 158 33.29 -13.52 19.75
N ARG A 159 32.76 -13.19 20.93
CA ARG A 159 31.49 -12.47 21.08
C ARG A 159 31.78 -11.00 20.83
N GLY A 160 31.69 -10.59 19.57
CA GLY A 160 31.66 -9.18 19.18
C GLY A 160 30.57 -8.42 19.93
N LEU A 161 30.79 -7.14 20.21
CA LEU A 161 29.87 -6.19 20.88
C LEU A 161 28.51 -6.07 20.16
N PHE A 162 28.45 -6.51 18.90
CA PHE A 162 27.24 -6.53 18.08
C PHE A 162 26.68 -7.95 17.89
N GLY A 163 27.26 -8.96 18.56
CA GLY A 163 27.01 -10.38 18.44
C GLY A 163 27.01 -10.90 16.99
N LYS A 164 26.16 -11.90 16.70
CA LYS A 164 26.09 -12.55 15.38
C LYS A 164 25.26 -11.72 14.41
N LYS A 165 25.75 -11.55 13.16
CA LYS A 165 24.92 -11.12 12.03
C LYS A 165 23.66 -11.99 11.96
N TRP A 166 22.53 -11.34 11.78
CA TRP A 166 21.26 -12.02 11.63
C TRP A 166 20.50 -11.39 10.48
N ARG A 167 19.50 -12.11 9.97
CA ARG A 167 18.73 -11.72 8.80
C ARG A 167 17.30 -11.35 9.24
N PRO A 168 16.97 -10.06 9.38
CA PRO A 168 15.60 -9.64 9.66
C PRO A 168 14.63 -10.24 8.64
N SER A 169 13.49 -10.69 9.15
CA SER A 169 12.47 -11.40 8.39
C SER A 169 11.12 -11.30 9.07
N GLY A 170 10.09 -11.85 8.43
CA GLY A 170 8.77 -11.87 9.04
C GLY A 170 7.67 -12.25 8.06
N ASN A 171 6.43 -12.20 8.56
CA ASN A 171 5.21 -12.48 7.82
C ASN A 171 4.14 -11.42 8.13
N ILE A 172 3.60 -10.79 7.08
CA ILE A 172 2.61 -9.72 7.17
C ILE A 172 1.31 -10.18 6.52
N ARG A 173 0.20 -10.11 7.27
CA ARG A 173 -1.12 -10.55 6.83
C ARG A 173 -2.20 -9.51 7.14
N VAL A 174 -3.34 -9.65 6.49
CA VAL A 174 -4.54 -8.82 6.71
C VAL A 174 -5.77 -9.70 6.76
N GLU A 175 -6.71 -9.35 7.62
CA GLU A 175 -8.01 -9.99 7.76
C GLU A 175 -9.00 -9.57 6.66
N GLU A 176 -9.58 -10.57 6.00
CA GLU A 176 -10.75 -10.45 5.13
C GLU A 176 -11.99 -10.69 6.00
N ASP A 177 -12.46 -9.63 6.65
CA ASP A 177 -13.45 -9.66 7.75
C ASP A 177 -14.85 -10.16 7.35
N ILE A 178 -15.15 -10.18 6.06
CA ILE A 178 -16.42 -10.68 5.52
C ILE A 178 -16.35 -12.14 5.07
N VAL A 179 -15.14 -12.73 5.02
CA VAL A 179 -14.92 -14.12 4.59
C VAL A 179 -14.61 -14.98 5.80
N ARG A 180 -15.35 -16.09 5.92
CA ARG A 180 -15.10 -17.10 6.96
C ARG A 180 -14.66 -18.40 6.31
N SER A 181 -13.79 -19.18 6.96
CA SER A 181 -13.46 -20.50 6.42
C SER A 181 -14.63 -21.48 6.57
N ASN A 182 -14.81 -22.39 5.60
CA ASN A 182 -15.93 -23.35 5.63
C ASN A 182 -15.95 -24.25 6.88
N ASN A 183 -14.79 -24.45 7.51
CA ASN A 183 -14.58 -25.42 8.59
C ASN A 183 -14.21 -24.78 9.94
N SER A 184 -14.25 -23.45 10.06
CA SER A 184 -14.08 -22.79 11.35
C SER A 184 -14.79 -21.44 11.36
N SER A 185 -15.32 -21.02 12.51
CA SER A 185 -15.82 -19.65 12.72
C SER A 185 -14.70 -18.58 12.71
N ARG A 186 -13.54 -18.88 12.12
CA ARG A 186 -12.39 -17.98 12.03
C ARG A 186 -12.43 -17.20 10.73
N ASN A 187 -12.04 -15.95 10.82
CA ASN A 187 -11.89 -15.07 9.69
C ASN A 187 -10.77 -15.55 8.76
N HIS A 188 -10.90 -15.23 7.49
CA HIS A 188 -9.87 -15.47 6.49
C HIS A 188 -8.77 -14.41 6.59
N PHE A 189 -7.53 -14.80 6.32
CA PHE A 189 -6.39 -13.91 6.37
C PHE A 189 -5.56 -14.06 5.10
N GLU A 190 -5.50 -12.98 4.32
CA GLU A 190 -4.65 -12.88 3.14
C GLU A 190 -3.26 -12.37 3.51
N PRO A 191 -2.21 -12.76 2.77
CA PRO A 191 -0.93 -12.11 2.86
C PRO A 191 -1.00 -10.66 2.35
N VAL A 192 -0.25 -9.74 2.96
CA VAL A 192 -0.03 -8.41 2.38
C VAL A 192 1.10 -8.53 1.36
N LYS A 193 0.77 -8.51 0.08
CA LYS A 193 1.69 -8.87 -1.01
C LYS A 193 2.51 -7.66 -1.45
N ARG A 194 3.82 -7.82 -1.66
CA ARG A 194 4.72 -6.78 -2.21
C ARG A 194 4.77 -5.47 -1.40
N ALA A 195 4.43 -5.48 -0.12
CA ALA A 195 4.64 -4.35 0.77
C ALA A 195 6.13 -4.20 1.09
N ARG A 196 6.61 -2.95 1.15
CA ARG A 196 7.99 -2.64 1.53
C ARG A 196 8.12 -2.67 3.06
N VAL A 197 9.15 -3.32 3.56
CA VAL A 197 9.47 -3.39 5.00
C VAL A 197 10.84 -2.79 5.23
N ASN A 198 10.89 -1.64 5.89
CA ASN A 198 12.14 -1.00 6.29
C ASN A 198 12.53 -1.51 7.68
N VAL A 199 13.80 -1.87 7.86
CA VAL A 199 14.38 -2.28 9.13
C VAL A 199 15.17 -1.10 9.68
N LEU A 200 14.76 -0.62 10.84
CA LEU A 200 15.21 0.63 11.43
C LEU A 200 15.99 0.37 12.71
N LYS A 201 17.21 0.90 12.77
CA LYS A 201 17.98 1.05 14.01
C LYS A 201 17.49 2.28 14.77
N TRP A 202 17.38 2.15 16.08
CA TRP A 202 16.88 3.20 16.99
C TRP A 202 15.46 3.73 16.68
N GLY A 203 14.72 3.04 15.80
CA GLY A 203 13.38 3.45 15.38
C GLY A 203 13.34 4.46 14.24
N TRP A 204 14.47 4.91 13.70
CA TRP A 204 14.49 5.94 12.66
C TRP A 204 15.58 5.79 11.59
N LEU A 205 16.72 5.17 11.89
CA LEU A 205 17.79 4.98 10.90
C LEU A 205 17.55 3.68 10.13
N GLN A 206 17.20 3.76 8.85
CA GLN A 206 17.14 2.56 8.01
C GLN A 206 18.51 1.91 7.83
N VAL A 207 18.63 0.63 8.22
CA VAL A 207 19.83 -0.19 8.04
C VAL A 207 19.64 -1.27 6.98
N GLU A 208 18.41 -1.75 6.81
CA GLU A 208 18.06 -2.81 5.87
C GLU A 208 16.64 -2.59 5.34
N HIS A 209 16.29 -3.26 4.24
CA HIS A 209 14.92 -3.28 3.75
C HIS A 209 14.60 -4.58 3.02
N GLY A 210 13.32 -4.89 2.92
CA GLY A 210 12.79 -6.05 2.21
C GLY A 210 11.45 -5.75 1.57
N THR A 211 10.94 -6.70 0.80
CA THR A 211 9.61 -6.64 0.20
C THR A 211 8.91 -7.98 0.48
N THR A 212 7.63 -7.94 0.84
CA THR A 212 6.88 -9.17 1.07
C THR A 212 6.61 -9.93 -0.23
N ASP A 213 6.69 -11.25 -0.18
CA ASP A 213 6.35 -12.14 -1.28
C ASP A 213 4.83 -12.36 -1.41
N ASN A 214 4.42 -13.26 -2.31
CA ASN A 214 3.01 -13.62 -2.51
C ASN A 214 2.38 -14.33 -1.30
N ASN A 215 3.18 -14.78 -0.33
CA ASN A 215 2.75 -15.39 0.93
C ASN A 215 2.88 -14.43 2.12
N GLY A 216 3.22 -13.16 1.87
CA GLY A 216 3.38 -12.13 2.91
C GLY A 216 4.70 -12.23 3.67
N ASN A 217 5.60 -13.15 3.29
CA ASN A 217 6.90 -13.29 3.93
C ASN A 217 7.88 -12.27 3.38
N PHE A 218 8.69 -11.68 4.24
CA PHE A 218 9.83 -10.86 3.80
C PHE A 218 11.11 -11.35 4.46
N THR A 219 12.22 -11.05 3.80
CA THR A 219 13.57 -11.19 4.34
C THR A 219 14.43 -10.07 3.77
N THR A 220 15.42 -9.62 4.53
CA THR A 220 16.32 -8.52 4.16
C THR A 220 17.75 -9.02 3.98
N GLY A 221 18.74 -8.13 3.83
CA GLY A 221 20.14 -8.49 4.03
C GLY A 221 20.44 -8.90 5.47
N THR A 222 21.72 -8.97 5.81
CA THR A 222 22.14 -9.28 7.18
C THR A 222 22.57 -8.01 7.88
N THR A 223 22.14 -7.84 9.13
CA THR A 223 22.61 -6.73 9.97
C THR A 223 23.16 -7.24 11.30
N TYR A 224 24.08 -6.47 11.86
CA TYR A 224 24.55 -6.58 13.24
C TYR A 224 23.61 -5.93 14.27
N THR A 225 22.66 -5.11 13.80
CA THR A 225 21.74 -4.39 14.69
C THR A 225 20.93 -5.35 15.55
N LYS A 226 21.25 -5.42 16.85
CA LYS A 226 20.62 -6.34 17.83
C LYS A 226 19.13 -6.04 18.02
N ASN A 227 18.79 -4.77 18.24
CA ASN A 227 17.44 -4.28 18.47
C ASN A 227 16.98 -3.48 17.25
N VAL A 228 16.01 -3.99 16.51
CA VAL A 228 15.45 -3.33 15.31
C VAL A 228 13.99 -2.97 15.51
N HIS A 229 13.55 -1.95 14.80
CA HIS A 229 12.14 -1.66 14.56
C HIS A 229 11.83 -1.97 13.10
N TYR A 230 10.58 -2.29 12.82
CA TYR A 230 10.10 -2.54 11.47
C TYR A 230 9.08 -1.47 11.11
N LYS A 231 9.22 -0.91 9.91
CA LYS A 231 8.23 -0.02 9.30
C LYS A 231 7.69 -0.67 8.04
N VAL A 232 6.42 -1.07 8.06
CA VAL A 232 5.74 -1.66 6.90
C VAL A 232 5.07 -0.53 6.13
N LYS A 233 5.59 -0.19 4.95
CA LYS A 233 5.00 0.79 4.04
C LYS A 233 4.00 0.09 3.09
N PHE A 234 2.76 0.59 3.03
CA PHE A 234 1.74 0.12 2.09
C PHE A 234 2.00 0.70 0.69
N LYS A 235 3.04 0.18 0.04
CA LYS A 235 3.54 0.61 -1.27
C LYS A 235 4.08 -0.59 -2.04
N HIS A 236 3.79 -0.63 -3.34
CA HIS A 236 4.37 -1.55 -4.32
C HIS A 236 4.70 -0.82 -5.63
N ASP A 237 5.18 -1.53 -6.66
CA ASP A 237 5.74 -0.97 -7.91
C ASP A 237 4.81 0.00 -8.69
N TYR A 238 3.51 -0.03 -8.42
CA TYR A 238 2.50 0.76 -9.16
C TYR A 238 1.73 1.74 -8.27
N VAL A 239 1.53 1.41 -6.99
CA VAL A 239 0.67 2.17 -6.09
C VAL A 239 1.36 2.42 -4.76
N THR A 240 1.22 3.66 -4.27
CA THR A 240 1.49 4.02 -2.88
C THR A 240 0.17 4.38 -2.21
N VAL A 241 -0.18 3.69 -1.12
CA VAL A 241 -1.30 4.08 -0.26
C VAL A 241 -0.84 5.23 0.63
N LYS A 242 -1.64 6.29 0.68
CA LYS A 242 -1.38 7.49 1.48
C LYS A 242 -2.42 7.59 2.61
N GLU A 243 -2.00 8.00 3.80
CA GLU A 243 -2.87 8.06 4.99
C GLU A 243 -3.51 9.44 5.14
N GLY A 244 -4.85 9.52 5.00
CA GLY A 244 -5.68 10.70 5.25
C GLY A 244 -5.48 11.86 4.25
N ASN A 245 -4.23 12.15 3.91
CA ASN A 245 -3.79 13.11 2.91
C ASN A 245 -3.00 12.39 1.80
N PHE A 246 -2.35 13.15 0.92
CA PHE A 246 -1.48 12.60 -0.13
C PHE A 246 0.03 12.68 0.21
N TYR A 247 0.38 13.31 1.34
CA TYR A 247 1.76 13.56 1.75
C TYR A 247 2.42 12.32 2.36
N ASN A 248 1.75 11.64 3.28
CA ASN A 248 2.32 10.52 4.02
C ASN A 248 1.98 9.20 3.36
N THR A 249 3.01 8.39 3.09
CA THR A 249 2.82 6.96 2.84
C THR A 249 2.22 6.33 4.08
N ALA A 250 1.10 5.63 3.91
CA ALA A 250 0.50 4.85 4.98
C ALA A 250 1.52 3.78 5.41
N ASP A 251 1.85 3.75 6.70
CA ASP A 251 2.80 2.80 7.25
C ASP A 251 2.41 2.32 8.65
N TYR A 252 2.86 1.10 8.99
CA TYR A 252 2.80 0.54 10.34
C TYR A 252 4.20 0.56 10.95
N PHE A 253 4.32 1.07 12.17
CA PHE A 253 5.58 1.09 12.91
C PHE A 253 5.53 0.12 14.10
N SER A 254 6.49 -0.81 14.16
CA SER A 254 6.57 -1.80 15.23
C SER A 254 7.27 -1.26 16.49
N GLY A 255 7.06 -1.96 17.60
CA GLY A 255 7.97 -1.87 18.75
C GLY A 255 9.38 -2.39 18.44
N SER A 256 10.24 -2.41 19.46
CA SER A 256 11.60 -2.93 19.35
C SER A 256 11.62 -4.46 19.35
N HIS A 257 12.39 -5.06 18.44
CA HIS A 257 12.59 -6.50 18.29
C HIS A 257 14.07 -6.85 18.44
N LYS A 258 14.41 -7.61 19.49
CA LYS A 258 15.76 -8.14 19.73
C LYS A 258 16.01 -9.38 18.86
N ARG A 259 16.66 -9.21 17.71
CA ARG A 259 16.97 -10.26 16.72
C ARG A 259 15.78 -11.20 16.42
N ALA A 260 14.59 -10.62 16.32
CA ALA A 260 13.34 -11.36 16.18
C ALA A 260 12.60 -10.93 14.91
N PRO A 261 11.90 -11.86 14.24
CA PRO A 261 11.10 -11.53 13.07
C PRO A 261 9.87 -10.69 13.43
N LEU A 262 9.37 -9.91 12.46
CA LEU A 262 8.06 -9.27 12.56
C LEU A 262 6.98 -10.21 12.01
N ASN A 263 6.14 -10.76 12.88
CA ASN A 263 4.94 -11.46 12.45
C ASN A 263 3.72 -10.67 12.90
N ILE A 264 2.98 -10.07 11.96
CA ILE A 264 1.82 -9.22 12.26
C ILE A 264 0.64 -9.58 11.35
N THR A 265 -0.55 -9.53 11.92
CA THR A 265 -1.81 -9.66 11.18
C THR A 265 -2.65 -8.43 11.50
N PHE A 266 -2.94 -7.63 10.48
CA PHE A 266 -3.82 -6.48 10.61
C PHE A 266 -5.26 -6.97 10.58
N VAL A 267 -5.99 -6.72 11.67
CA VAL A 267 -7.36 -7.20 11.88
C VAL A 267 -8.28 -6.03 12.17
N ASN A 268 -9.58 -6.24 11.97
CA ASN A 268 -10.60 -5.24 12.27
C ASN A 268 -10.85 -5.14 13.77
N ASN A 269 -9.87 -4.62 14.52
CA ASN A 269 -10.01 -4.29 15.92
C ASN A 269 -9.56 -2.85 16.18
N ALA A 270 -10.03 -2.23 17.26
CA ALA A 270 -9.84 -0.80 17.49
C ALA A 270 -8.39 -0.29 17.31
N ALA A 271 -7.38 -1.09 17.62
CA ALA A 271 -5.96 -0.70 17.50
C ALA A 271 -5.32 -1.01 16.13
N LEU A 272 -5.88 -1.93 15.33
CA LEU A 272 -5.30 -2.36 14.05
C LEU A 272 -6.22 -2.12 12.85
N SER A 273 -7.45 -1.65 13.06
CA SER A 273 -8.45 -1.42 12.03
C SER A 273 -7.96 -0.45 10.94
N HIS A 274 -7.15 0.56 11.28
CA HIS A 274 -6.61 1.49 10.29
C HIS A 274 -5.55 0.82 9.40
N TYR A 275 -4.63 0.05 9.99
CA TYR A 275 -3.66 -0.71 9.22
C TYR A 275 -4.33 -1.80 8.37
N GLN A 276 -5.42 -2.42 8.87
CA GLN A 276 -6.21 -3.37 8.09
C GLN A 276 -6.79 -2.67 6.86
N PHE A 277 -7.38 -1.49 7.03
CA PHE A 277 -7.94 -0.71 5.93
C PHE A 277 -6.88 -0.37 4.86
N PHE A 278 -5.70 0.10 5.28
CA PHE A 278 -4.60 0.39 4.34
C PHE A 278 -4.11 -0.87 3.62
N ALA A 279 -3.98 -1.98 4.34
CA ALA A 279 -3.58 -3.27 3.78
C ALA A 279 -4.61 -3.82 2.77
N LEU A 280 -5.91 -3.62 3.00
CA LEU A 280 -6.97 -4.02 2.07
C LEU A 280 -6.93 -3.21 0.78
N ILE A 281 -6.77 -1.88 0.85
CA ILE A 281 -6.58 -1.02 -0.34
C ILE A 281 -5.32 -1.45 -1.10
N HIS A 282 -4.21 -1.65 -0.39
CA HIS A 282 -2.95 -2.11 -0.97
C HIS A 282 -3.13 -3.43 -1.73
N ASN A 283 -3.73 -4.44 -1.09
CA ASN A 283 -3.97 -5.74 -1.72
C ASN A 283 -4.96 -5.68 -2.89
N ALA A 284 -6.01 -4.87 -2.80
CA ALA A 284 -6.96 -4.66 -3.89
C ALA A 284 -6.28 -4.04 -5.11
N SER A 285 -5.47 -3.00 -4.89
CA SER A 285 -4.72 -2.36 -5.96
C SER A 285 -3.69 -3.32 -6.58
N TYR A 286 -2.96 -4.09 -5.78
CA TYR A 286 -2.01 -5.07 -6.31
C TYR A 286 -2.70 -6.16 -7.13
N ASP A 287 -3.84 -6.69 -6.68
CA ASP A 287 -4.63 -7.67 -7.43
C ASP A 287 -5.12 -7.10 -8.77
N TYR A 288 -5.60 -5.85 -8.77
CA TYR A 288 -6.00 -5.15 -9.99
C TYR A 288 -4.87 -5.12 -11.03
N TYR A 289 -3.68 -4.68 -10.63
CA TYR A 289 -2.52 -4.58 -11.52
C TYR A 289 -1.93 -5.92 -11.95
N SER A 290 -1.84 -6.88 -11.02
CA SER A 290 -1.15 -8.15 -11.26
C SER A 290 -2.01 -9.20 -11.97
N ARG A 291 -3.33 -9.11 -11.84
CA ARG A 291 -4.28 -10.10 -12.37
C ARG A 291 -5.38 -9.47 -13.21
N CYS A 292 -6.14 -8.52 -12.67
CA CYS A 292 -7.37 -8.07 -13.33
C CYS A 292 -7.10 -7.40 -14.68
N LEU A 293 -6.05 -6.57 -14.79
CA LEU A 293 -5.67 -5.90 -16.04
C LEU A 293 -5.48 -6.91 -17.20
N SER A 294 -4.68 -7.95 -16.97
CA SER A 294 -4.34 -8.93 -18.01
C SER A 294 -5.48 -9.91 -18.26
N GLN A 295 -6.15 -10.37 -17.21
CA GLN A 295 -7.23 -11.35 -17.29
C GLN A 295 -8.47 -10.80 -18.01
N TYR A 296 -8.79 -9.53 -17.81
CA TYR A 296 -10.00 -8.90 -18.35
C TYR A 296 -9.74 -7.89 -19.48
N GLY A 297 -8.47 -7.65 -19.82
CA GLY A 297 -8.08 -6.69 -20.87
C GLY A 297 -8.43 -5.24 -20.51
N LEU A 298 -8.37 -4.90 -19.23
CA LEU A 298 -8.67 -3.55 -18.74
C LEU A 298 -7.53 -2.58 -19.05
N HIS A 299 -7.86 -1.30 -19.22
CA HIS A 299 -6.86 -0.28 -19.50
C HIS A 299 -6.04 0.04 -18.25
N ASN A 300 -4.72 0.15 -18.42
CA ASN A 300 -3.80 0.38 -17.31
C ASN A 300 -3.95 1.83 -16.75
N PRO A 301 -4.27 2.02 -15.46
CA PRO A 301 -4.36 3.34 -14.85
C PRO A 301 -3.00 4.02 -14.65
N GLY A 302 -1.89 3.28 -14.79
CA GLY A 302 -0.50 3.68 -14.56
C GLY A 302 -0.21 4.09 -13.11
N ASN A 303 1.06 4.35 -12.81
CA ASN A 303 1.48 4.55 -11.42
C ASN A 303 0.76 5.73 -10.75
N LEU A 304 0.23 5.52 -9.55
CA LEU A 304 -0.59 6.51 -8.84
C LEU A 304 -0.53 6.37 -7.31
N ASN A 305 -1.01 7.41 -6.63
CA ASN A 305 -1.22 7.41 -5.18
C ASN A 305 -2.72 7.24 -4.87
N ILE A 306 -3.04 6.41 -3.87
CA ILE A 306 -4.40 6.25 -3.34
C ILE A 306 -4.45 6.85 -1.94
N THR A 307 -5.26 7.89 -1.72
CA THR A 307 -5.49 8.39 -0.36
C THR A 307 -6.55 7.54 0.33
N ALA A 308 -6.19 6.94 1.45
CA ALA A 308 -7.07 6.18 2.32
C ALA A 308 -7.63 7.10 3.42
N LEU A 309 -8.93 7.35 3.39
CA LEU A 309 -9.67 8.16 4.35
C LEU A 309 -10.31 7.23 5.39
N TYR A 310 -9.65 7.03 6.53
CA TYR A 310 -10.10 6.06 7.51
C TYR A 310 -11.36 6.52 8.25
N ASN A 311 -11.44 7.81 8.58
CA ASN A 311 -12.60 8.41 9.25
C ASN A 311 -13.55 9.10 8.26
N GLY A 312 -13.20 9.13 6.97
CA GLY A 312 -14.00 9.73 5.91
C GLY A 312 -15.26 8.92 5.54
N SER A 313 -16.17 9.62 4.86
CA SER A 313 -17.29 9.01 4.15
C SER A 313 -17.32 9.54 2.71
N GLY A 314 -17.49 8.63 1.74
CA GLY A 314 -17.43 8.95 0.32
C GLY A 314 -16.05 8.69 -0.28
N SER A 315 -16.06 8.05 -1.44
CA SER A 315 -14.87 7.76 -2.25
C SER A 315 -15.02 8.48 -3.58
N ASN A 316 -13.90 8.89 -4.17
CA ASN A 316 -13.92 9.56 -5.47
C ASN A 316 -12.62 9.33 -6.24
N SER A 317 -12.68 9.57 -7.55
CA SER A 317 -11.50 9.72 -8.38
C SER A 317 -11.52 11.05 -9.11
N GLY A 318 -10.35 11.67 -9.17
CA GLY A 318 -10.14 12.96 -9.84
C GLY A 318 -9.12 12.85 -10.96
N ALA A 319 -9.01 13.90 -11.77
CA ALA A 319 -7.85 14.05 -12.63
C ALA A 319 -6.59 14.18 -11.75
N GLN A 320 -5.54 13.43 -12.07
CA GLN A 320 -4.25 13.61 -11.44
C GLN A 320 -3.57 14.83 -12.08
N TRP A 321 -3.78 16.02 -11.51
CA TRP A 321 -3.12 17.25 -12.00
C TRP A 321 -1.61 17.25 -11.72
N TYR A 322 -1.15 16.32 -10.86
CA TYR A 322 0.22 16.25 -10.39
C TYR A 322 0.64 14.80 -10.08
N PRO A 323 1.84 14.32 -10.44
CA PRO A 323 2.26 12.91 -10.25
C PRO A 323 2.20 12.41 -8.80
N PHE A 324 2.03 13.31 -7.82
CA PHE A 324 1.99 12.97 -6.39
C PHE A 324 0.65 13.28 -5.70
N ASN A 325 -0.28 13.99 -6.34
CA ASN A 325 -1.65 14.12 -5.83
C ASN A 325 -2.37 12.78 -5.94
N SER A 326 -3.20 12.45 -4.96
CA SER A 326 -4.03 11.26 -5.04
C SER A 326 -5.05 11.39 -6.15
N ALA A 327 -4.96 10.50 -7.13
CA ALA A 327 -5.93 10.38 -8.21
C ALA A 327 -7.23 9.70 -7.74
N ILE A 328 -7.16 9.06 -6.57
CA ILE A 328 -8.18 8.21 -5.97
C ILE A 328 -8.21 8.45 -4.46
N ARG A 329 -9.42 8.61 -3.92
CA ARG A 329 -9.70 8.57 -2.49
C ARG A 329 -10.63 7.41 -2.20
N VAL A 330 -10.23 6.53 -1.28
CA VAL A 330 -11.04 5.41 -0.80
C VAL A 330 -11.38 5.66 0.66
N SER A 331 -12.65 5.52 1.02
CA SER A 331 -13.12 5.67 2.40
C SER A 331 -13.52 4.33 3.01
N ARG A 332 -13.31 4.19 4.32
CA ARG A 332 -13.71 2.97 5.05
C ARG A 332 -15.23 2.86 5.22
N SER A 333 -15.95 3.99 5.13
CA SER A 333 -17.40 4.05 5.26
C SER A 333 -18.05 4.66 4.01
N GLY A 334 -19.31 4.30 3.74
CA GLY A 334 -20.14 4.97 2.74
C GLY A 334 -21.50 5.31 3.35
N GLY A 335 -21.85 6.60 3.38
CA GLY A 335 -23.05 7.10 4.07
C GLY A 335 -23.01 6.89 5.59
N GLY A 336 -21.81 6.89 6.19
CA GLY A 336 -21.61 6.65 7.63
C GLY A 336 -21.64 5.18 8.06
N VAL A 337 -21.85 4.24 7.13
CA VAL A 337 -21.87 2.80 7.41
C VAL A 337 -20.55 2.16 7.00
N TYR A 338 -19.97 1.35 7.90
CA TYR A 338 -18.76 0.58 7.66
C TYR A 338 -18.90 -0.31 6.41
N ARG A 339 -17.90 -0.26 5.52
CA ARG A 339 -17.75 -1.19 4.40
C ARG A 339 -16.77 -2.28 4.83
N GLY A 340 -17.21 -3.54 4.77
CA GLY A 340 -16.33 -4.68 4.96
C GLY A 340 -15.27 -4.75 3.87
N SER A 341 -14.39 -5.73 3.98
CA SER A 341 -13.28 -5.96 3.05
C SER A 341 -13.71 -6.05 1.58
N ASP A 342 -14.87 -6.64 1.29
CA ASP A 342 -15.44 -6.67 -0.07
C ASP A 342 -15.77 -5.28 -0.62
N GLY A 343 -16.35 -4.40 0.21
CA GLY A 343 -16.67 -3.05 -0.19
C GLY A 343 -15.44 -2.16 -0.34
N ILE A 344 -14.40 -2.37 0.47
CA ILE A 344 -13.11 -1.68 0.31
C ILE A 344 -12.44 -2.13 -1.00
N TYR A 345 -12.48 -3.43 -1.29
CA TYR A 345 -11.98 -3.99 -2.55
C TYR A 345 -12.74 -3.43 -3.75
N ALA A 346 -14.07 -3.49 -3.75
CA ALA A 346 -14.94 -2.99 -4.82
C ALA A 346 -14.67 -1.51 -5.11
N THR A 347 -14.71 -0.68 -4.07
CA THR A 347 -14.45 0.75 -4.18
C THR A 347 -13.06 1.03 -4.78
N THR A 348 -12.03 0.32 -4.32
CA THR A 348 -10.67 0.49 -4.85
C THR A 348 -10.62 0.15 -6.34
N VAL A 349 -11.30 -0.93 -6.76
CA VAL A 349 -11.42 -1.34 -8.16
C VAL A 349 -12.21 -0.34 -9.01
N HIS A 350 -13.31 0.22 -8.48
CA HIS A 350 -14.13 1.25 -9.12
C HIS A 350 -13.28 2.45 -9.52
N GLU A 351 -12.54 2.98 -8.56
CA GLU A 351 -11.76 4.20 -8.76
C GLU A 351 -10.51 3.97 -9.63
N LEU A 352 -9.92 2.77 -9.57
CA LEU A 352 -8.86 2.36 -10.50
C LEU A 352 -9.41 2.24 -11.93
N THR A 353 -10.64 1.76 -12.09
CA THR A 353 -11.32 1.65 -13.38
C THR A 353 -11.61 3.02 -13.99
N HIS A 354 -12.05 3.98 -13.17
CA HIS A 354 -12.17 5.38 -13.60
C HIS A 354 -10.85 5.96 -14.10
N ASN A 355 -9.75 5.73 -13.36
CA ASN A 355 -8.43 6.20 -13.78
C ASN A 355 -7.93 5.52 -15.07
N GLY A 356 -8.16 4.22 -15.23
CA GLY A 356 -7.89 3.49 -16.47
C GLY A 356 -8.69 4.07 -17.64
N HIS A 357 -9.99 4.30 -17.44
CA HIS A 357 -10.85 4.91 -18.45
C HIS A 357 -10.39 6.33 -18.82
N ARG A 358 -10.00 7.15 -17.85
CA ARG A 358 -9.49 8.50 -18.08
C ARG A 358 -8.21 8.51 -18.92
N LYS A 359 -7.32 7.54 -18.75
CA LYS A 359 -6.13 7.38 -19.60
C LYS A 359 -6.47 6.85 -20.99
N MET A 360 -7.44 5.95 -21.08
CA MET A 360 -7.92 5.42 -22.36
C MET A 360 -8.59 6.49 -23.23
N ASP A 361 -9.38 7.36 -22.61
CA ASP A 361 -10.17 8.39 -23.27
C ASP A 361 -10.29 9.66 -22.41
N PRO A 362 -9.27 10.54 -22.41
CA PRO A 362 -9.31 11.79 -21.66
C PRO A 362 -10.49 12.70 -22.03
N GLY A 363 -10.99 12.59 -23.27
CA GLY A 363 -12.13 13.38 -23.76
C GLY A 363 -13.45 13.05 -23.07
N MET A 364 -13.61 11.85 -22.52
CA MET A 364 -14.77 11.46 -21.73
C MET A 364 -14.89 12.30 -20.46
N PHE A 365 -13.75 12.58 -19.80
CA PHE A 365 -13.65 13.27 -18.50
C PHE A 365 -13.33 14.77 -18.60
N SER A 366 -13.43 15.36 -19.80
CA SER A 366 -13.09 16.76 -20.03
C SER A 366 -13.99 17.73 -19.26
N LEU A 367 -13.39 18.79 -18.71
CA LEU A 367 -14.08 19.84 -17.92
C LEU A 367 -15.24 20.51 -18.67
N PHE A 368 -15.17 20.58 -19.99
CA PHE A 368 -16.24 21.14 -20.84
C PHE A 368 -17.54 20.30 -20.83
N HIS A 369 -17.53 19.13 -20.19
CA HIS A 369 -18.63 18.17 -20.24
C HIS A 369 -19.02 17.60 -18.86
N LEU A 370 -18.57 18.23 -17.76
CA LEU A 370 -18.87 17.78 -16.38
C LEU A 370 -20.36 17.72 -16.05
N SER A 371 -21.21 18.49 -16.75
CA SER A 371 -22.67 18.47 -16.58
C SER A 371 -23.38 17.44 -17.47
N SER A 372 -22.64 16.65 -18.26
CA SER A 372 -23.25 15.68 -19.18
C SER A 372 -23.69 14.43 -18.42
N LYS A 373 -24.98 14.40 -18.05
CA LYS A 373 -25.66 13.24 -17.43
C LYS A 373 -25.44 11.93 -18.19
N THR A 374 -25.40 11.99 -19.53
CA THR A 374 -25.13 10.81 -20.36
C THR A 374 -23.72 10.27 -20.13
N ARG A 375 -22.72 11.15 -20.09
CA ARG A 375 -21.33 10.73 -19.87
C ARG A 375 -21.13 10.23 -18.45
N LEU A 376 -21.71 10.92 -17.46
CA LEU A 376 -21.69 10.48 -16.06
C LEU A 376 -22.24 9.07 -15.92
N LEU A 377 -23.42 8.80 -16.49
CA LEU A 377 -24.01 7.46 -16.49
C LEU A 377 -23.08 6.44 -17.17
N MET A 378 -22.52 6.77 -18.35
CA MET A 378 -21.60 5.86 -19.05
C MET A 378 -20.32 5.58 -18.24
N THR A 379 -19.75 6.58 -17.57
CA THR A 379 -18.53 6.43 -16.78
C THR A 379 -18.79 5.64 -15.49
N GLU A 380 -19.84 5.98 -14.75
CA GLU A 380 -20.15 5.29 -13.49
C GLU A 380 -20.66 3.88 -13.75
N SER A 381 -21.54 3.66 -14.73
CA SER A 381 -22.03 2.31 -15.07
C SER A 381 -20.90 1.39 -15.57
N TRP A 382 -19.88 1.95 -16.23
CA TRP A 382 -18.68 1.18 -16.58
C TRP A 382 -17.89 0.75 -15.36
N ALA A 383 -17.58 1.69 -14.46
CA ALA A 383 -16.84 1.40 -13.25
C ALA A 383 -17.61 0.44 -12.34
N GLU A 384 -18.92 0.64 -12.16
CA GLU A 384 -19.86 -0.20 -11.40
C GLU A 384 -19.87 -1.64 -11.91
N GLY A 385 -19.93 -1.85 -13.23
CA GLY A 385 -19.89 -3.19 -13.80
C GLY A 385 -18.57 -3.89 -13.55
N VAL A 386 -17.44 -3.20 -13.73
CA VAL A 386 -16.11 -3.76 -13.48
C VAL A 386 -15.92 -4.09 -12.00
N GLU A 387 -16.29 -3.19 -11.07
CA GLU A 387 -16.19 -3.49 -9.63
C GLU A 387 -17.08 -4.67 -9.25
N THR A 388 -18.28 -4.78 -9.80
CA THR A 388 -19.21 -5.89 -9.55
C THR A 388 -18.60 -7.22 -9.97
N ILE A 389 -18.15 -7.31 -11.22
CA ILE A 389 -17.61 -8.55 -11.79
C ILE A 389 -16.35 -9.00 -11.05
N LEU A 390 -15.40 -8.09 -10.80
CA LEU A 390 -14.13 -8.43 -10.16
C LEU A 390 -14.29 -8.76 -8.67
N THR A 391 -15.19 -8.07 -7.96
CA THR A 391 -15.47 -8.37 -6.55
C THR A 391 -16.16 -9.72 -6.42
N ASN A 392 -17.17 -9.96 -7.26
CA ASN A 392 -17.88 -11.24 -7.25
C ASN A 392 -16.97 -12.40 -7.64
N GLU A 393 -16.10 -12.27 -8.64
CA GLU A 393 -15.11 -13.29 -8.95
C GLU A 393 -14.21 -13.59 -7.75
N ARG A 394 -13.64 -12.57 -7.10
CA ARG A 394 -12.76 -12.74 -5.94
C ARG A 394 -13.46 -13.49 -4.79
N TYR A 395 -14.64 -13.04 -4.40
CA TYR A 395 -15.30 -13.52 -3.19
C TYR A 395 -16.23 -14.73 -3.41
N LEU A 396 -16.92 -14.83 -4.55
CA LEU A 396 -17.78 -15.99 -4.87
C LEU A 396 -17.04 -17.13 -5.57
N THR A 397 -16.02 -16.82 -6.39
CA THR A 397 -15.30 -17.84 -7.17
C THR A 397 -13.98 -18.19 -6.51
N ILE A 398 -13.02 -17.28 -6.45
CA ILE A 398 -11.64 -17.58 -6.02
C ILE A 398 -11.61 -18.08 -4.57
N TYR A 399 -12.24 -17.36 -3.64
CA TYR A 399 -12.28 -17.79 -2.24
C TYR A 399 -13.05 -19.08 -2.02
N SER A 400 -14.16 -19.28 -2.75
CA SER A 400 -14.92 -20.54 -2.71
C SER A 400 -14.06 -21.73 -3.19
N THR A 401 -13.37 -21.59 -4.32
CA THR A 401 -12.47 -22.62 -4.86
C THR A 401 -11.32 -22.95 -3.91
N ASN A 402 -10.85 -21.97 -3.13
CA ASN A 402 -9.80 -22.15 -2.13
C ASN A 402 -10.31 -22.69 -0.77
N GLY A 403 -11.59 -23.10 -0.69
CA GLY A 403 -12.16 -23.70 0.51
C GLY A 403 -12.63 -22.69 1.57
N TYR A 404 -12.70 -21.40 1.24
CA TYR A 404 -13.32 -20.38 2.08
C TYR A 404 -14.83 -20.32 1.83
N GLY A 405 -15.59 -20.09 2.90
CA GLY A 405 -17.03 -20.30 2.96
C GLY A 405 -17.90 -19.08 2.72
N ARG A 406 -19.22 -19.31 2.86
CA ARG A 406 -20.35 -18.44 2.50
C ARG A 406 -20.02 -16.94 2.54
N TYR A 407 -19.64 -16.40 1.39
CA TYR A 407 -19.67 -14.96 1.13
C TYR A 407 -21.12 -14.48 1.06
N THR A 408 -21.37 -13.36 1.72
CA THR A 408 -22.57 -12.53 1.60
C THR A 408 -22.08 -11.09 1.65
N ALA A 409 -22.38 -10.29 0.63
CA ALA A 409 -21.82 -8.95 0.53
C ALA A 409 -22.25 -8.05 1.70
N THR A 410 -21.38 -7.12 2.12
CA THR A 410 -21.62 -6.24 3.28
C THR A 410 -22.94 -5.44 3.18
N ARG A 411 -23.39 -5.15 1.95
CA ARG A 411 -24.59 -4.34 1.67
C ARG A 411 -25.82 -5.14 1.21
N THR A 412 -25.84 -6.46 1.35
CA THR A 412 -27.08 -7.19 1.04
C THR A 412 -28.17 -6.85 2.05
N SER A 413 -29.25 -6.24 1.57
CA SER A 413 -30.56 -6.27 2.24
C SER A 413 -30.88 -7.72 2.64
N ASN A 414 -31.52 -7.90 3.80
CA ASN A 414 -31.91 -9.19 4.41
C ASN A 414 -32.93 -10.01 3.58
N THR A 415 -32.97 -9.84 2.27
CA THR A 415 -33.89 -10.47 1.33
C THR A 415 -33.32 -11.77 0.80
N ILE A 416 -33.60 -12.86 1.52
CA ILE A 416 -33.98 -14.26 1.19
C ILE A 416 -33.49 -14.94 -0.14
N ASN A 417 -33.07 -14.24 -1.18
CA ASN A 417 -32.76 -14.83 -2.48
C ASN A 417 -31.25 -15.08 -2.68
N ASN A 418 -30.88 -16.32 -3.01
CA ASN A 418 -29.50 -16.67 -3.37
C ASN A 418 -28.96 -15.86 -4.57
N LEU A 419 -29.85 -15.25 -5.35
CA LEU A 419 -29.55 -14.47 -6.56
C LEU A 419 -28.87 -13.12 -6.26
N THR A 420 -29.02 -12.56 -5.06
CA THR A 420 -28.52 -11.21 -4.70
C THR A 420 -27.33 -11.23 -3.76
N ARG A 421 -26.69 -12.40 -3.57
CA ARG A 421 -25.65 -12.60 -2.54
C ARG A 421 -24.32 -11.90 -2.83
N GLY A 422 -24.06 -11.59 -4.10
CA GLY A 422 -22.84 -10.92 -4.54
C GLY A 422 -22.85 -9.41 -4.26
N TRP A 423 -21.68 -8.80 -4.40
CA TRP A 423 -21.53 -7.37 -4.50
C TRP A 423 -22.44 -6.84 -5.62
N ASN A 424 -23.16 -5.75 -5.35
CA ASN A 424 -24.17 -5.15 -6.23
C ASN A 424 -25.25 -6.12 -6.75
N GLY A 425 -25.47 -7.28 -6.12
CA GLY A 425 -26.46 -8.24 -6.59
C GLY A 425 -27.90 -7.72 -6.60
N ASN A 426 -28.19 -6.64 -5.86
CA ASN A 426 -29.50 -5.97 -5.89
C ASN A 426 -29.64 -4.96 -7.04
N LYS A 427 -28.55 -4.52 -7.68
CA LYS A 427 -28.59 -3.45 -8.70
C LYS A 427 -29.48 -3.78 -9.89
N GLN A 428 -29.44 -5.02 -10.36
CA GLN A 428 -30.32 -5.51 -11.43
C GLN A 428 -31.80 -5.54 -11.04
N PHE A 429 -32.12 -5.40 -9.75
CA PHE A 429 -33.49 -5.41 -9.23
C PHE A 429 -33.98 -4.04 -8.77
N GLU A 430 -33.14 -3.00 -8.84
CA GLU A 430 -33.56 -1.62 -8.56
C GLU A 430 -34.60 -1.17 -9.59
N LYS A 431 -35.62 -0.46 -9.13
CA LYS A 431 -36.59 0.13 -10.07
C LYS A 431 -35.95 1.35 -10.69
N ILE A 432 -36.43 1.72 -11.88
CA ILE A 432 -35.98 2.94 -12.57
C ILE A 432 -35.96 4.12 -11.58
N GLN A 433 -37.05 4.39 -10.85
CA GLN A 433 -37.16 5.53 -9.93
C GLN A 433 -36.12 5.55 -8.79
N GLU A 434 -35.48 4.42 -8.53
CA GLU A 434 -34.47 4.22 -7.47
C GLU A 434 -33.04 4.24 -8.04
N MET A 435 -32.87 4.18 -9.35
CA MET A 435 -31.57 4.19 -10.03
C MET A 435 -31.04 5.60 -10.28
N ASP A 436 -29.74 5.74 -10.06
CA ASP A 436 -28.91 6.90 -10.33
C ASP A 436 -27.96 6.61 -11.51
N GLU A 437 -26.80 7.28 -11.57
CA GLU A 437 -25.79 7.05 -12.61
C GLU A 437 -25.11 5.67 -12.55
N TYR A 438 -25.29 4.92 -11.47
CA TYR A 438 -24.75 3.57 -11.26
C TYR A 438 -25.77 2.52 -11.70
N THR A 439 -25.80 2.24 -13.00
CA THR A 439 -26.77 1.32 -13.63
C THR A 439 -26.20 -0.09 -13.82
N PRO A 440 -27.06 -1.14 -13.88
CA PRO A 440 -26.62 -2.51 -14.14
C PRO A 440 -26.20 -2.77 -15.59
N LEU A 441 -26.17 -1.76 -16.48
CA LEU A 441 -25.93 -1.92 -17.92
C LEU A 441 -24.75 -2.84 -18.24
N VAL A 442 -23.61 -2.69 -17.57
CA VAL A 442 -22.42 -3.52 -17.84
C VAL A 442 -22.53 -4.91 -17.21
N ILE A 443 -23.30 -5.07 -16.14
CA ILE A 443 -23.59 -6.39 -15.54
C ILE A 443 -24.44 -7.21 -16.52
N ASP A 444 -25.53 -6.61 -17.02
CA ASP A 444 -26.46 -7.21 -18.00
C ASP A 444 -25.77 -7.59 -19.32
N LEU A 445 -24.78 -6.80 -19.77
CA LEU A 445 -24.00 -7.15 -20.97
C LEU A 445 -23.16 -8.42 -20.80
N VAL A 446 -22.80 -8.78 -19.57
CA VAL A 446 -21.83 -9.85 -19.26
C VAL A 446 -22.51 -11.12 -18.78
N ASP A 447 -23.44 -11.01 -17.82
CA ASP A 447 -24.08 -12.16 -17.20
C ASP A 447 -25.20 -12.74 -18.07
N ASN A 448 -26.00 -13.66 -17.53
CA ASN A 448 -27.14 -14.27 -18.22
C ASN A 448 -28.43 -14.18 -17.40
N LEU A 449 -28.54 -13.16 -16.55
CA LEU A 449 -29.59 -13.01 -15.57
C LEU A 449 -30.72 -12.11 -16.09
N ASN A 450 -31.85 -12.69 -16.50
CA ASN A 450 -33.03 -11.89 -16.83
C ASN A 450 -33.83 -11.51 -15.57
N GLN A 451 -33.60 -10.33 -14.99
CA GLN A 451 -34.30 -9.82 -13.80
C GLN A 451 -35.83 -9.72 -13.97
N ASN A 452 -36.32 -9.37 -15.16
CA ASN A 452 -37.75 -9.21 -15.44
C ASN A 452 -38.49 -10.54 -15.30
N THR A 453 -37.89 -11.63 -15.82
CA THR A 453 -38.42 -12.99 -15.72
C THR A 453 -38.40 -13.50 -14.29
N LEU A 454 -37.31 -13.26 -13.55
CA LEU A 454 -37.13 -13.78 -12.20
C LEU A 454 -38.05 -13.12 -11.16
N ASN A 455 -38.31 -11.82 -11.28
CA ASN A 455 -39.19 -11.10 -10.36
C ASN A 455 -40.63 -10.94 -10.87
N ASN A 456 -40.96 -11.47 -12.05
CA ASN A 456 -42.25 -11.24 -12.73
C ASN A 456 -42.62 -9.74 -12.72
N ALA A 457 -41.63 -8.90 -13.02
CA ALA A 457 -41.64 -7.47 -12.75
C ALA A 457 -41.65 -6.68 -14.06
N ASN A 458 -42.79 -6.06 -14.37
CA ASN A 458 -43.00 -5.31 -15.61
C ASN A 458 -42.22 -3.97 -15.69
N ASN A 459 -41.41 -3.65 -14.68
CA ASN A 459 -40.67 -2.39 -14.55
C ASN A 459 -39.14 -2.57 -14.51
N LEU A 460 -38.67 -3.77 -14.83
CA LEU A 460 -37.26 -4.12 -15.00
C LEU A 460 -36.98 -4.43 -16.48
N PRO A 461 -35.72 -4.30 -16.98
CA PRO A 461 -35.41 -4.60 -18.36
C PRO A 461 -35.65 -6.08 -18.67
N VAL A 462 -36.15 -6.38 -19.87
CA VAL A 462 -36.21 -7.76 -20.39
C VAL A 462 -34.81 -8.15 -20.85
N ASP A 463 -33.91 -8.41 -19.90
CA ASP A 463 -32.51 -8.65 -20.21
C ASP A 463 -32.29 -10.03 -20.88
N ARG A 464 -32.03 -10.00 -22.18
CA ARG A 464 -31.73 -11.18 -23.00
C ARG A 464 -30.31 -11.12 -23.55
N VAL A 465 -29.51 -10.16 -23.09
CA VAL A 465 -28.14 -9.95 -23.53
C VAL A 465 -27.22 -10.75 -22.61
N SER A 466 -26.13 -11.28 -23.14
CA SER A 466 -25.12 -11.96 -22.34
C SER A 466 -23.79 -12.08 -23.08
N GLY A 467 -22.72 -12.38 -22.35
CA GLY A 467 -21.50 -12.92 -22.94
C GLY A 467 -20.58 -11.92 -23.64
N TYR A 468 -20.84 -10.61 -23.54
CA TYR A 468 -19.78 -9.64 -23.84
C TYR A 468 -18.68 -9.71 -22.80
N THR A 469 -17.43 -9.52 -23.21
CA THR A 469 -16.30 -9.43 -22.27
C THR A 469 -16.06 -7.98 -21.84
N LEU A 470 -15.47 -7.78 -20.66
CA LEU A 470 -15.06 -6.44 -20.22
C LEU A 470 -14.13 -5.75 -21.23
N SER A 471 -13.26 -6.50 -21.91
CA SER A 471 -12.40 -5.95 -22.97
C SER A 471 -13.18 -5.45 -24.19
N GLN A 472 -14.23 -6.16 -24.62
CA GLN A 472 -15.12 -5.74 -25.70
C GLN A 472 -15.91 -4.50 -25.31
N ILE A 473 -16.48 -4.50 -24.10
CA ILE A 473 -17.27 -3.40 -23.55
C ILE A 473 -16.43 -2.12 -23.43
N GLN A 474 -15.23 -2.23 -22.87
CA GLN A 474 -14.28 -1.10 -22.75
C GLN A 474 -13.87 -0.55 -24.12
N ALA A 475 -13.57 -1.43 -25.08
CA ALA A 475 -13.16 -1.01 -26.43
C ALA A 475 -14.29 -0.31 -27.20
N ALA A 476 -15.53 -0.76 -27.02
CA ALA A 476 -16.71 -0.07 -27.56
C ALA A 476 -17.00 1.26 -26.83
N LEU A 477 -16.71 1.36 -25.53
CA LEU A 477 -16.87 2.59 -24.76
C LEU A 477 -15.88 3.67 -25.21
N LYS A 478 -14.66 3.27 -25.57
CA LYS A 478 -13.60 4.18 -26.02
C LYS A 478 -14.06 5.07 -27.17
N GLY A 479 -13.98 6.39 -26.96
CA GLY A 479 -14.35 7.39 -27.95
C GLY A 479 -15.86 7.56 -28.15
N SER A 480 -16.70 6.86 -27.38
CA SER A 480 -18.17 7.02 -27.42
C SER A 480 -18.58 8.20 -26.55
N ARG A 481 -19.57 8.97 -26.98
CA ARG A 481 -20.02 10.21 -26.31
C ARG A 481 -21.47 10.17 -25.88
N ASN A 482 -22.18 9.12 -26.30
CA ASN A 482 -23.53 8.82 -25.88
C ASN A 482 -23.79 7.30 -25.92
N LEU A 483 -24.93 6.90 -25.34
CA LEU A 483 -25.35 5.50 -25.23
C LEU A 483 -25.53 4.82 -26.59
N ASN A 484 -26.07 5.54 -27.59
CA ASN A 484 -26.26 4.98 -28.94
C ASN A 484 -24.91 4.65 -29.59
N GLU A 485 -23.94 5.56 -29.54
CA GLU A 485 -22.59 5.30 -30.09
C GLU A 485 -21.91 4.11 -29.41
N TRP A 486 -22.10 3.96 -28.10
CA TRP A 486 -21.53 2.83 -27.36
C TRP A 486 -22.18 1.51 -27.78
N ARG A 487 -23.52 1.46 -27.82
CA ARG A 487 -24.28 0.32 -28.32
C ARG A 487 -23.88 -0.04 -29.75
N ASP A 488 -23.86 0.94 -30.65
CA ASP A 488 -23.60 0.72 -32.07
C ASP A 488 -22.20 0.14 -32.26
N LYS A 489 -21.20 0.56 -31.46
CA LYS A 489 -19.87 -0.06 -31.48
C LYS A 489 -19.85 -1.48 -30.94
N LEU A 490 -20.68 -1.82 -29.96
CA LEU A 490 -20.78 -3.21 -29.49
C LEU A 490 -21.29 -4.11 -30.61
N VAL A 491 -22.37 -3.72 -31.27
CA VAL A 491 -22.99 -4.47 -32.39
C VAL A 491 -22.08 -4.53 -33.61
N ASN A 492 -21.47 -3.40 -33.99
CA ASN A 492 -20.72 -3.34 -35.25
C ASN A 492 -19.32 -3.96 -35.16
N ASN A 493 -18.72 -3.99 -33.96
CA ASN A 493 -17.34 -4.45 -33.81
C ASN A 493 -17.21 -5.89 -33.30
N TYR A 494 -18.28 -6.49 -32.76
CA TYR A 494 -18.24 -7.80 -32.15
C TYR A 494 -19.44 -8.63 -32.57
N ASN A 495 -19.19 -9.87 -32.97
CA ASN A 495 -20.25 -10.84 -33.18
C ASN A 495 -20.61 -11.47 -31.83
N ASN A 496 -21.80 -11.19 -31.33
CA ASN A 496 -22.32 -11.79 -30.11
C ASN A 496 -23.70 -12.45 -30.39
N PRO A 497 -23.92 -13.72 -30.01
CA PRO A 497 -25.20 -14.41 -30.25
C PRO A 497 -26.45 -13.71 -29.71
N THR A 498 -26.31 -12.79 -28.74
CA THR A 498 -27.40 -12.02 -28.15
C THR A 498 -27.43 -10.55 -28.59
N GLU A 499 -26.62 -10.13 -29.57
CA GLU A 499 -26.52 -8.72 -30.01
C GLU A 499 -27.86 -8.13 -30.48
N GLN A 500 -28.73 -8.96 -31.06
CA GLN A 500 -30.07 -8.58 -31.50
C GLN A 500 -31.01 -8.11 -30.36
N PHE A 501 -30.61 -8.33 -29.11
CA PHE A 501 -31.36 -7.91 -27.92
C PHE A 501 -30.70 -6.73 -27.19
N ILE A 502 -29.61 -6.18 -27.72
CA ILE A 502 -28.82 -5.13 -27.03
C ILE A 502 -29.64 -3.87 -26.72
N ASP A 503 -30.66 -3.58 -27.52
CA ASP A 503 -31.55 -2.43 -27.29
C ASP A 503 -32.34 -2.60 -25.98
N ASP A 504 -32.62 -3.82 -25.52
CA ASP A 504 -33.40 -4.05 -24.28
C ASP A 504 -32.73 -3.40 -23.05
N VAL A 505 -31.40 -3.44 -22.98
CA VAL A 505 -30.62 -2.92 -21.85
C VAL A 505 -30.21 -1.46 -22.07
N PHE A 506 -29.92 -1.07 -23.32
CA PHE A 506 -29.56 0.31 -23.64
C PHE A 506 -30.75 1.28 -23.61
N ASP A 507 -31.94 0.84 -24.02
CA ASP A 507 -33.16 1.65 -23.92
C ASP A 507 -33.53 1.85 -22.45
N TYR A 508 -33.33 0.84 -21.60
CA TYR A 508 -33.51 0.96 -20.16
C TYR A 508 -32.55 1.99 -19.55
N ALA A 509 -31.25 1.92 -19.88
CA ALA A 509 -30.25 2.91 -19.43
C ALA A 509 -30.59 4.34 -19.92
N GLN A 510 -31.10 4.48 -21.14
CA GLN A 510 -31.60 5.76 -21.65
C GLN A 510 -32.80 6.27 -20.86
N PHE A 511 -33.69 5.37 -20.45
CA PHE A 511 -34.85 5.71 -19.64
C PHE A 511 -34.44 6.20 -18.25
N VAL A 512 -33.51 5.53 -17.58
CA VAL A 512 -32.93 5.98 -16.29
C VAL A 512 -32.35 7.40 -16.43
N ARG A 513 -31.52 7.61 -17.46
CA ARG A 513 -30.93 8.92 -17.75
C ARG A 513 -31.97 10.03 -17.87
N ASN A 514 -33.09 9.77 -18.57
CA ASN A 514 -34.07 10.81 -18.88
C ASN A 514 -34.97 11.14 -17.69
N ASN A 515 -35.12 10.24 -16.72
CA ASN A 515 -36.09 10.38 -15.63
C ASN A 515 -35.45 10.74 -14.28
N ASN A 516 -34.21 10.34 -14.02
CA ASN A 516 -33.62 10.48 -12.67
C ASN A 516 -32.34 11.30 -12.61
N LEU A 517 -31.64 11.42 -13.74
CA LEU A 517 -30.47 12.28 -13.84
C LEU A 517 -30.92 13.62 -14.35
#